data_AF-A0A7C3F166-F1
#
_entry.id   AF-A0A7C3F166-F1
#
_cell.length_a   1.000
_cell.length_b   1.000
_cell.length_c   1.000
_cell.angle_alpha   90.00
_cell.angle_beta   90.00
_cell.angle_gamma   90.00
#
_symmetry.space_group_name_H-M   'P 1'
#
loop_
_entity.id
_entity.type
_entity.pdbx_description
1 polymer ?
#
loop_
_entity_poly.entity_id
_entity_poly.type
_entity_poly.pdbx_seq_one_letter_code
_entity_poly.pdbx_strand_id
1 'polypeptide(L)'
;MPRPVERVLLAMFLLVTTAGCNLLRQEEPSLPIPLEEVLPKGWTPVGELVVVNIDDDGAPEWLLRYRYDKGLIGAVIYDAQSDIGPYGVAQELPYQPAAFLVPYPLLPNTEDDRAIGYIGNDSAEYKLVDGDGDGREDVLLLLGYWYGVPTQLTMVWWENPLEGYRVAQVAGDERIRFDEEGYWTETGRQLRSVFTKRRLRDRSDLCEENGFKVDLTEHQFILRSSTLTFCRGVPDDPIYPEATTLSFLLRLKRATPPDQEDSVFQRLMTEDGRRAWKALFGQHAFEPRHVNVSRLKYEGPLGDRVRVYTVHQDKWGKHALVWQLARQRPQKVSETVTWRIEGVWQDLEEARPECP
;
A
#
# COMPACT_ATOMS: atom_id res chain seq x y z
N MET A 1 65.28 -25.11 -30.79
CA MET A 1 65.08 -23.71 -31.23
C MET A 1 64.10 -23.73 -32.40
N PRO A 2 62.88 -23.16 -32.25
CA PRO A 2 61.88 -23.20 -33.31
C PRO A 2 62.32 -22.35 -34.52
N ARG A 3 61.95 -22.81 -35.72
CA ARG A 3 62.37 -22.20 -36.99
C ARG A 3 61.69 -20.85 -37.19
N PRO A 4 62.28 -19.90 -37.95
CA PRO A 4 61.78 -18.53 -38.07
C PRO A 4 60.33 -18.42 -38.57
N VAL A 5 59.82 -19.42 -39.28
CA VAL A 5 58.42 -19.47 -39.76
C VAL A 5 57.42 -19.80 -38.65
N GLU A 6 57.81 -20.61 -37.65
CA GLU A 6 56.94 -20.96 -36.51
C GLU A 6 56.75 -19.77 -35.56
N ARG A 7 57.73 -18.86 -35.48
CA ARG A 7 57.63 -17.65 -34.66
C ARG A 7 56.67 -16.61 -35.24
N VAL A 8 56.53 -16.56 -36.56
CA VAL A 8 55.60 -15.63 -37.24
C VAL A 8 54.15 -16.10 -37.10
N LEU A 9 53.91 -17.41 -37.22
CA LEU A 9 52.58 -17.99 -37.02
C LEU A 9 52.09 -17.88 -35.56
N LEU A 10 52.98 -18.08 -34.58
CA LEU A 10 52.62 -17.93 -33.17
C LEU A 10 52.32 -16.46 -32.79
N ALA A 11 53.03 -15.51 -33.39
CA ALA A 11 52.79 -14.08 -33.16
C ALA A 11 51.48 -13.59 -33.82
N MET A 12 51.10 -14.13 -34.99
CA MET A 12 49.80 -13.82 -35.60
C MET A 12 48.63 -14.43 -34.84
N PHE A 13 48.78 -15.64 -34.29
CA PHE A 13 47.71 -16.27 -33.51
C PHE A 13 47.46 -15.55 -32.17
N LEU A 14 48.50 -15.00 -31.55
CA LEU A 14 48.37 -14.19 -30.33
C LEU A 14 47.77 -12.80 -30.57
N LEU A 15 47.99 -12.21 -31.77
CA LEU A 15 47.38 -10.91 -32.13
C LEU A 15 45.89 -11.03 -32.46
N VAL A 16 45.44 -12.17 -32.98
CA VAL A 16 44.01 -12.41 -33.27
C VAL A 16 43.21 -12.73 -32.00
N THR A 17 43.82 -13.33 -30.96
CA THR A 17 43.12 -13.60 -29.69
C THR A 17 43.02 -12.40 -28.76
N THR A 18 43.89 -11.38 -28.88
CA THR A 18 43.79 -10.14 -28.07
C THR A 18 42.91 -9.06 -28.70
N ALA A 19 42.60 -9.15 -29.99
CA ALA A 19 41.70 -8.21 -30.67
C ALA A 19 40.21 -8.60 -30.59
N GLY A 20 39.89 -9.83 -30.16
CA GLY A 20 38.53 -10.37 -30.13
C GLY A 20 37.69 -10.06 -28.87
N CYS A 21 38.25 -9.41 -27.85
CA CYS A 21 37.53 -9.16 -26.59
C CYS A 21 36.90 -7.76 -26.46
N ASN A 22 36.96 -6.90 -27.49
CA ASN A 22 36.39 -5.54 -27.45
C ASN A 22 35.32 -5.27 -28.53
N LEU A 23 34.89 -6.29 -29.27
CA LEU A 23 33.83 -6.19 -30.28
C LEU A 23 32.59 -6.91 -29.77
N LEU A 24 31.78 -6.14 -29.05
CA LEU A 24 30.35 -6.27 -28.73
C LEU A 24 30.11 -5.56 -27.40
N ARG A 25 30.58 -4.31 -27.28
CA ARG A 25 29.88 -3.36 -26.40
C ARG A 25 28.62 -2.99 -27.18
N GLN A 26 27.57 -3.77 -27.01
CA GLN A 26 26.25 -3.45 -27.51
C GLN A 26 25.94 -2.06 -26.94
N GLU A 27 25.91 -1.04 -27.81
CA GLU A 27 25.45 0.29 -27.40
C GLU A 27 24.05 0.09 -26.82
N GLU A 28 23.83 0.57 -25.60
CA GLU A 28 22.51 0.54 -25.00
C GLU A 28 21.55 1.25 -25.98
N PRO A 29 20.41 0.63 -26.32
CA PRO A 29 19.49 1.19 -27.30
C PRO A 29 19.03 2.57 -26.80
N SER A 30 19.43 3.62 -27.51
CA SER A 30 19.00 4.98 -27.22
C SER A 30 17.61 5.22 -27.79
N LEU A 31 16.76 5.95 -27.06
CA LEU A 31 15.45 6.35 -27.58
C LEU A 31 15.63 7.11 -28.90
N PRO A 32 15.01 6.66 -30.01
CA PRO A 32 15.24 7.22 -31.34
C PRO A 32 14.58 8.60 -31.55
N ILE A 33 13.99 9.21 -30.50
CA ILE A 33 13.28 10.49 -30.54
C ILE A 33 13.71 11.37 -29.35
N PRO A 34 13.94 12.68 -29.55
CA PRO A 34 14.21 13.61 -28.44
C PRO A 34 13.04 13.65 -27.44
N LEU A 35 13.32 13.57 -26.14
CA LEU A 35 12.30 13.56 -25.09
C LEU A 35 11.41 14.81 -25.12
N GLU A 36 11.93 15.94 -25.60
CA GLU A 36 11.22 17.21 -25.76
C GLU A 36 10.10 17.15 -26.80
N GLU A 37 10.16 16.20 -27.73
CA GLU A 37 9.14 15.99 -28.76
C GLU A 37 8.02 15.07 -28.29
N VAL A 38 8.29 14.24 -27.28
CA VAL A 38 7.35 13.20 -26.81
C VAL A 38 6.61 13.60 -25.53
N LEU A 39 7.23 14.41 -24.67
CA LEU A 39 6.60 14.92 -23.46
C LEU A 39 5.71 16.15 -23.74
N PRO A 40 4.51 16.24 -23.13
CA PRO A 40 3.70 17.45 -23.15
C PRO A 40 4.46 18.67 -22.64
N LYS A 41 4.11 19.85 -23.17
CA LYS A 41 4.70 21.13 -22.73
C LYS A 41 4.52 21.33 -21.22
N GLY A 42 5.63 21.60 -20.55
CA GLY A 42 5.66 21.84 -19.10
C GLY A 42 5.92 20.59 -18.27
N TRP A 43 5.97 19.40 -18.89
CA TRP A 43 6.45 18.20 -18.23
C TRP A 43 7.97 18.12 -18.35
N THR A 44 8.63 17.50 -17.35
CA THR A 44 10.09 17.41 -17.32
C THR A 44 10.52 15.99 -16.95
N PRO A 45 11.53 15.41 -17.62
CA PRO A 45 12.01 14.07 -17.27
C PRO A 45 12.60 14.04 -15.86
N VAL A 46 12.48 12.90 -15.18
CA VAL A 46 12.99 12.67 -13.82
C VAL A 46 13.86 11.42 -13.79
N GLY A 47 15.14 11.62 -13.43
CA GLY A 47 16.12 10.55 -13.44
C GLY A 47 16.55 10.16 -14.86
N GLU A 48 17.20 9.01 -14.96
CA GLU A 48 17.66 8.45 -16.24
C GLU A 48 16.53 7.70 -16.94
N LEU A 49 16.62 7.68 -18.28
CA LEU A 49 15.82 6.80 -19.11
C LEU A 49 16.35 5.38 -18.95
N VAL A 50 15.47 4.42 -18.69
CA VAL A 50 15.85 3.05 -18.37
C VAL A 50 15.31 2.13 -19.46
N VAL A 51 16.16 1.25 -19.97
CA VAL A 51 15.73 0.18 -20.87
C VAL A 51 15.13 -0.96 -20.05
N VAL A 52 13.92 -1.37 -20.39
CA VAL A 52 13.20 -2.52 -19.81
C VAL A 52 12.75 -3.45 -20.95
N ASN A 53 12.37 -4.68 -20.62
CA ASN A 53 11.85 -5.66 -21.59
C ASN A 53 10.91 -6.59 -20.83
N ILE A 54 9.72 -6.08 -20.49
CA ILE A 54 8.77 -6.76 -19.60
C ILE A 54 7.94 -7.78 -20.37
N ASP A 55 7.68 -7.55 -21.66
CA ASP A 55 6.89 -8.44 -22.53
C ASP A 55 7.71 -9.52 -23.26
N ASP A 56 9.04 -9.46 -23.15
CA ASP A 56 10.02 -10.39 -23.73
C ASP A 56 9.91 -10.56 -25.26
N ASP A 57 9.49 -9.51 -25.97
CA ASP A 57 9.38 -9.56 -27.44
C ASP A 57 10.74 -9.29 -28.15
N GLY A 58 11.75 -8.89 -27.37
CA GLY A 58 13.11 -8.61 -27.83
C GLY A 58 13.27 -7.23 -28.48
N ALA A 59 12.20 -6.44 -28.55
CA ALA A 59 12.25 -5.03 -28.86
C ALA A 59 12.69 -4.24 -27.61
N PRO A 60 13.42 -3.13 -27.79
CA PRO A 60 13.78 -2.28 -26.67
C PRO A 60 12.56 -1.50 -26.18
N GLU A 61 12.35 -1.51 -24.88
CA GLU A 61 11.35 -0.67 -24.23
C GLU A 61 12.02 0.33 -23.30
N TRP A 62 11.46 1.53 -23.16
CA TRP A 62 12.04 2.58 -22.34
C TRP A 62 11.06 3.07 -21.28
N LEU A 63 11.41 2.87 -20.02
CA LEU A 63 10.74 3.47 -18.88
C LEU A 63 11.21 4.93 -18.71
N LEU A 64 10.30 5.87 -18.97
CA LEU A 64 10.49 7.29 -18.71
C LEU A 64 9.65 7.70 -17.50
N ARG A 65 10.31 8.26 -16.48
CA ARG A 65 9.64 8.98 -15.38
C ARG A 65 9.65 10.47 -15.69
N TYR A 66 8.57 11.16 -15.37
CA TYR A 66 8.43 12.59 -15.63
C TYR A 66 7.69 13.30 -14.50
N ARG A 67 7.93 14.60 -14.38
CA ARG A 67 7.23 15.50 -13.47
C ARG A 67 6.16 16.26 -14.23
N TYR A 68 4.94 16.29 -13.70
CA TYR A 68 3.79 16.99 -14.23
C TYR A 68 3.01 17.71 -13.11
N ASP A 69 1.96 18.46 -13.45
CA ASP A 69 0.98 19.10 -12.55
C ASP A 69 1.42 19.38 -11.12
N LYS A 70 1.92 20.60 -10.87
CA LYS A 70 2.37 21.05 -9.53
C LYS A 70 3.43 20.14 -8.88
N GLY A 71 4.14 19.36 -9.68
CA GLY A 71 5.31 18.59 -9.25
C GLY A 71 5.06 17.11 -9.02
N LEU A 72 3.89 16.55 -9.35
CA LEU A 72 3.64 15.11 -9.29
C LEU A 72 4.57 14.32 -10.22
N ILE A 73 4.87 13.08 -9.87
CA ILE A 73 5.68 12.15 -10.67
C ILE A 73 4.78 11.16 -11.38
N GLY A 74 4.94 11.07 -12.70
CA GLY A 74 4.33 10.06 -13.55
C GLY A 74 5.36 9.17 -14.24
N ALA A 75 4.89 8.08 -14.84
CA ALA A 75 5.72 7.22 -15.69
C ALA A 75 4.98 6.71 -16.93
N VAL A 76 5.76 6.47 -17.98
CA VAL A 76 5.32 5.93 -19.27
C VAL A 76 6.38 4.93 -19.75
N ILE A 77 5.92 3.83 -20.34
CA ILE A 77 6.78 2.91 -21.09
C ILE A 77 6.61 3.25 -22.56
N TYR A 78 7.72 3.49 -23.26
CA TYR A 78 7.73 3.54 -24.72
C TYR A 78 8.20 2.20 -25.24
N ASP A 79 7.36 1.53 -26.01
CA ASP A 79 7.66 0.26 -26.65
C ASP A 79 8.00 0.52 -28.14
N ALA A 80 9.12 -0.04 -28.62
CA ALA A 80 9.49 0.00 -30.03
C ALA A 80 8.79 -1.11 -30.81
N GLN A 81 7.66 -0.78 -31.41
CA GLN A 81 6.99 -1.73 -32.29
C GLN A 81 7.51 -1.64 -33.73
N SER A 82 7.79 -2.81 -34.30
CA SER A 82 8.02 -2.97 -35.73
C SER A 82 6.66 -3.07 -36.44
N ASP A 83 6.51 -2.41 -37.60
CA ASP A 83 5.26 -2.44 -38.38
C ASP A 83 5.06 -3.87 -38.93
N ILE A 84 4.37 -4.72 -38.17
CA ILE A 84 3.92 -6.02 -38.65
C ILE A 84 2.76 -5.73 -39.60
N GLY A 85 3.09 -5.59 -40.89
CA GLY A 85 2.07 -5.44 -41.93
C GLY A 85 0.99 -6.54 -41.85
N PRO A 86 -0.16 -6.38 -42.53
CA PRO A 86 -1.35 -7.23 -42.39
C PRO A 86 -1.17 -8.73 -42.73
N TYR A 87 0.05 -9.14 -43.08
CA TYR A 87 0.43 -10.51 -43.43
C TYR A 87 1.34 -11.19 -42.39
N GLY A 88 1.60 -10.57 -41.23
CA GLY A 88 2.34 -11.21 -40.13
C GLY A 88 3.82 -11.42 -40.39
N VAL A 89 4.38 -10.74 -41.39
CA VAL A 89 5.81 -10.75 -41.70
C VAL A 89 6.32 -9.34 -41.48
N ALA A 90 7.32 -9.18 -40.61
CA ALA A 90 8.07 -7.93 -40.46
C ALA A 90 8.71 -7.62 -41.82
N GLN A 91 8.07 -6.76 -42.60
CA GLN A 91 8.60 -6.28 -43.87
C GLN A 91 9.15 -4.89 -43.58
N GLU A 92 10.48 -4.77 -43.55
CA GLU A 92 11.13 -3.45 -43.52
C GLU A 92 10.69 -2.68 -44.77
N LEU A 93 9.69 -1.81 -44.60
CA LEU A 93 9.24 -0.93 -45.67
C LEU A 93 10.34 0.12 -45.88
N PRO A 94 10.93 0.24 -47.09
CA PRO A 94 12.16 1.02 -47.33
C PRO A 94 12.02 2.55 -47.13
N TYR A 95 10.86 3.02 -46.64
CA TYR A 95 10.55 4.43 -46.40
C TYR A 95 9.79 4.68 -45.09
N GLN A 96 9.68 3.69 -44.20
CA GLN A 96 9.13 3.89 -42.85
C GLN A 96 10.26 3.89 -41.82
N PRO A 97 10.17 4.73 -40.75
CA PRO A 97 11.14 4.67 -39.66
C PRO A 97 11.17 3.26 -39.06
N ALA A 98 12.38 2.79 -38.73
CA ALA A 98 12.68 1.39 -38.39
C ALA A 98 11.97 0.84 -37.12
N ALA A 99 11.29 1.70 -36.36
CA ALA A 99 10.34 1.35 -35.31
C ALA A 99 9.45 2.59 -35.06
N PHE A 100 8.17 2.40 -34.74
CA PHE A 100 7.36 3.47 -34.16
C PHE A 100 7.18 3.22 -32.67
N LEU A 101 7.29 4.27 -31.86
CA LEU A 101 7.17 4.17 -30.42
C LEU A 101 5.69 4.21 -30.00
N VAL A 102 5.25 3.18 -29.28
CA VAL A 102 3.92 3.14 -28.68
C VAL A 102 4.04 3.58 -27.21
N PRO A 103 3.44 4.72 -26.81
CA PRO A 103 3.44 5.13 -25.41
C PRO A 103 2.37 4.37 -24.62
N TYR A 104 2.79 3.78 -23.51
CA TYR A 104 1.94 3.19 -22.48
C TYR A 104 2.05 3.98 -21.17
N PRO A 105 1.20 5.01 -20.97
CA PRO A 105 1.14 5.70 -19.69
C PRO A 105 0.74 4.73 -18.58
N LEU A 106 1.50 4.69 -17.49
CA LEU A 106 1.27 3.77 -16.38
C LEU A 106 0.17 4.31 -15.46
N LEU A 107 -1.05 4.42 -15.99
CA LEU A 107 -2.20 5.04 -15.32
C LEU A 107 -2.62 4.20 -14.11
N PRO A 108 -2.65 4.75 -12.88
CA PRO A 108 -3.28 4.05 -11.78
C PRO A 108 -4.79 3.94 -12.03
N ASN A 109 -5.34 2.74 -11.85
CA ASN A 109 -6.77 2.51 -11.97
C ASN A 109 -7.52 3.15 -10.77
N THR A 110 -8.43 4.08 -11.10
CA THR A 110 -9.56 4.60 -10.31
C THR A 110 -9.30 5.55 -9.12
N GLU A 111 -9.91 6.74 -9.21
CA GLU A 111 -10.24 7.70 -8.13
C GLU A 111 -9.19 8.74 -7.68
N ASP A 112 -8.79 9.68 -8.54
CA ASP A 112 -8.54 11.10 -8.17
C ASP A 112 -8.11 11.95 -9.39
N ASP A 113 -7.98 13.26 -9.21
CA ASP A 113 -7.40 14.26 -10.15
C ASP A 113 -5.92 14.00 -10.54
N ARG A 114 -5.34 12.88 -10.10
CA ARG A 114 -3.95 12.45 -10.32
C ARG A 114 -3.80 11.47 -11.48
N ALA A 115 -4.75 11.46 -12.41
CA ALA A 115 -5.02 10.34 -13.31
C ALA A 115 -3.87 9.92 -14.26
N ILE A 116 -2.88 10.76 -14.56
CA ILE A 116 -1.93 10.47 -15.65
C ILE A 116 -0.60 9.91 -15.15
N GLY A 117 -0.50 8.59 -15.09
CA GLY A 117 0.77 7.90 -14.88
C GLY A 117 1.29 7.97 -13.45
N TYR A 118 0.48 8.47 -12.50
CA TYR A 118 0.92 8.85 -11.17
C TYR A 118 1.55 7.69 -10.40
N ILE A 119 2.80 7.91 -10.02
CA ILE A 119 3.57 6.96 -9.21
C ILE A 119 4.13 7.59 -7.94
N GLY A 120 4.09 8.91 -7.74
CA GLY A 120 4.59 9.55 -6.52
C GLY A 120 4.56 11.07 -6.55
N ASN A 121 5.00 11.72 -5.46
CA ASN A 121 5.02 13.18 -5.33
C ASN A 121 6.42 13.77 -5.54
N ASP A 122 7.42 13.23 -4.83
CA ASP A 122 8.74 13.88 -4.74
C ASP A 122 9.75 13.19 -5.66
N SER A 123 9.83 11.87 -5.52
CA SER A 123 10.69 10.96 -6.26
C SER A 123 9.98 9.61 -6.46
N ALA A 124 10.52 8.81 -7.37
CA ALA A 124 10.12 7.42 -7.54
C ALA A 124 11.32 6.57 -7.90
N GLU A 125 11.36 5.36 -7.38
CA GLU A 125 12.36 4.33 -7.69
C GLU A 125 11.69 3.17 -8.41
N TYR A 126 12.48 2.33 -9.06
CA TYR A 126 11.98 1.16 -9.77
C TYR A 126 12.78 -0.08 -9.44
N LYS A 127 12.15 -1.25 -9.63
CA LYS A 127 12.78 -2.57 -9.52
C LYS A 127 12.08 -3.53 -10.48
N LEU A 128 12.85 -4.24 -11.28
CA LEU A 128 12.37 -5.36 -12.09
C LEU A 128 12.43 -6.65 -11.25
N VAL A 129 11.41 -7.50 -11.35
CA VAL A 129 11.32 -8.74 -10.59
C VAL A 129 10.72 -9.85 -11.44
N ASP A 130 11.11 -11.08 -11.11
CA ASP A 130 10.53 -12.32 -11.63
C ASP A 130 9.26 -12.67 -10.84
N GLY A 131 8.11 -12.48 -11.49
CA GLY A 131 6.79 -12.59 -10.89
C GLY A 131 6.25 -14.01 -10.85
N ASP A 132 6.57 -14.84 -11.85
CA ASP A 132 6.08 -16.21 -11.98
C ASP A 132 7.13 -17.29 -11.62
N GLY A 133 8.39 -16.89 -11.46
CA GLY A 133 9.51 -17.75 -11.10
C GLY A 133 10.16 -18.45 -12.29
N ASP A 134 9.94 -17.99 -13.52
CA ASP A 134 10.51 -18.57 -14.74
C ASP A 134 11.98 -18.17 -15.01
N GLY A 135 12.51 -17.26 -14.18
CA GLY A 135 13.86 -16.73 -14.26
C GLY A 135 13.99 -15.46 -15.10
N ARG A 136 12.88 -14.86 -15.55
CA ARG A 136 12.82 -13.61 -16.31
C ARG A 136 12.22 -12.51 -15.45
N GLU A 137 12.60 -11.27 -15.73
CA GLU A 137 12.03 -10.12 -15.01
C GLU A 137 10.84 -9.56 -15.80
N ASP A 138 9.65 -10.07 -15.49
CA ASP A 138 8.37 -9.83 -16.18
C ASP A 138 7.42 -8.89 -15.41
N VAL A 139 7.87 -8.37 -14.27
CA VAL A 139 7.11 -7.40 -13.47
C VAL A 139 7.97 -6.20 -13.09
N LEU A 140 7.48 -5.01 -13.41
CA LEU A 140 8.06 -3.73 -12.98
C LEU A 140 7.36 -3.21 -11.73
N LEU A 141 8.12 -3.03 -10.66
CA LEU A 141 7.68 -2.37 -9.44
C LEU A 141 8.16 -0.93 -9.40
N LEU A 142 7.27 0.00 -9.06
CA LEU A 142 7.56 1.43 -8.89
C LEU A 142 7.21 1.84 -7.45
N LEU A 143 8.19 2.39 -6.73
CA LEU A 143 8.01 2.89 -5.36
C LEU A 143 8.05 4.41 -5.38
N GLY A 144 6.90 5.02 -5.09
CA GLY A 144 6.72 6.46 -4.99
C GLY A 144 6.92 7.00 -3.61
N TYR A 145 7.48 8.21 -3.54
CA TYR A 145 7.77 8.90 -2.29
C TYR A 145 7.00 10.21 -2.16
N TRP A 146 6.66 10.55 -0.92
CA TRP A 146 6.13 11.84 -0.51
C TRP A 146 6.77 12.26 0.82
N TYR A 147 7.29 13.48 0.91
CA TYR A 147 8.17 13.95 1.99
C TYR A 147 9.31 12.99 2.34
N GLY A 148 9.90 12.36 1.32
CA GLY A 148 11.00 11.39 1.48
C GLY A 148 10.59 10.07 2.13
N VAL A 149 9.30 9.79 2.33
CA VAL A 149 8.80 8.49 2.79
C VAL A 149 8.07 7.76 1.66
N PRO A 150 8.23 6.42 1.54
CA PRO A 150 7.51 5.66 0.52
C PRO A 150 6.02 5.66 0.84
N THR A 151 5.18 6.03 -0.12
CA THR A 151 3.73 6.20 0.04
C THR A 151 2.93 5.48 -1.04
N GLN A 152 3.59 5.04 -2.11
CA GLN A 152 2.93 4.43 -3.26
C GLN A 152 3.75 3.23 -3.74
N LEU A 153 3.10 2.09 -3.96
CA LEU A 153 3.70 0.96 -4.65
C LEU A 153 2.81 0.60 -5.84
N THR A 154 3.38 0.65 -7.03
CA THR A 154 2.74 0.25 -8.28
C THR A 154 3.43 -0.99 -8.81
N MET A 155 2.64 -1.96 -9.24
CA MET A 155 3.05 -3.14 -9.98
C MET A 155 2.59 -2.98 -11.42
N VAL A 156 3.46 -3.28 -12.37
CA VAL A 156 3.25 -3.12 -13.81
C VAL A 156 3.64 -4.41 -14.50
N TRP A 157 2.80 -4.90 -15.39
CA TRP A 157 3.04 -6.12 -16.17
C TRP A 157 2.47 -5.97 -17.58
N TRP A 158 2.98 -6.76 -18.51
CA TRP A 158 2.40 -6.90 -19.84
C TRP A 158 1.23 -7.88 -19.80
N GLU A 159 0.04 -7.45 -20.24
CA GLU A 159 -1.14 -8.33 -20.26
C GLU A 159 -1.24 -9.09 -21.59
N ASN A 160 -1.25 -8.37 -22.71
CA ASN A 160 -1.29 -8.92 -24.07
C ASN A 160 -1.23 -7.76 -25.09
N PRO A 161 -1.05 -8.04 -26.40
CA PRO A 161 -1.00 -7.01 -27.44
C PRO A 161 -2.25 -6.12 -27.60
N LEU A 162 -3.42 -6.55 -27.10
CA LEU A 162 -4.66 -5.78 -27.18
C LEU A 162 -4.82 -4.80 -26.00
N GLU A 163 -4.47 -5.25 -24.80
CA GLU A 163 -4.60 -4.47 -23.55
C GLU A 163 -3.33 -3.68 -23.22
N GLY A 164 -2.17 -4.16 -23.68
CA GLY A 164 -0.86 -3.61 -23.38
C GLY A 164 -0.46 -3.78 -21.92
N TYR A 165 0.22 -2.75 -21.39
CA TYR A 165 0.62 -2.69 -19.99
C TYR A 165 -0.55 -2.45 -19.04
N ARG A 166 -0.59 -3.24 -17.97
CA ARG A 166 -1.54 -3.09 -16.87
C ARG A 166 -0.84 -2.77 -15.56
N VAL A 167 -1.62 -2.22 -14.63
CA VAL A 167 -1.10 -1.85 -13.32
C VAL A 167 -2.03 -2.25 -12.18
N ALA A 168 -1.41 -2.55 -11.05
CA ALA A 168 -2.05 -2.72 -9.76
C ALA A 168 -1.32 -1.83 -8.76
N GLN A 169 -2.04 -1.26 -7.80
CA GLN A 169 -1.45 -0.23 -6.96
C GLN A 169 -1.99 -0.31 -5.52
N VAL A 170 -1.10 -0.05 -4.56
CA VAL A 170 -1.47 0.24 -3.17
C VAL A 170 -0.86 1.56 -2.73
N ALA A 171 -1.61 2.30 -1.92
CA ALA A 171 -1.23 3.59 -1.38
C ALA A 171 -1.28 3.60 0.14
N GLY A 172 -0.36 4.32 0.76
CA GLY A 172 -0.45 4.80 2.13
C GLY A 172 -0.09 6.28 2.15
N ASP A 173 -0.93 7.13 2.72
CA ASP A 173 -0.64 8.57 2.80
C ASP A 173 0.35 8.92 3.93
N GLU A 174 0.73 7.94 4.76
CA GLU A 174 1.78 8.06 5.78
C GLU A 174 3.04 7.28 5.41
N ARG A 175 2.90 5.98 5.10
CA ARG A 175 4.04 5.11 4.84
C ARG A 175 3.62 3.80 4.17
N ILE A 176 4.50 3.26 3.33
CA ILE A 176 4.55 1.86 2.91
C ILE A 176 5.76 1.19 3.55
N ARG A 177 5.58 -0.04 4.03
CA ARG A 177 6.67 -0.91 4.52
C ARG A 177 6.53 -2.30 3.91
N PHE A 178 7.65 -2.95 3.70
CA PHE A 178 7.71 -4.34 3.26
C PHE A 178 7.81 -5.26 4.48
N ASP A 179 7.45 -6.54 4.33
CA ASP A 179 7.64 -7.56 5.36
C ASP A 179 9.12 -7.86 5.62
N GLU A 180 9.92 -7.86 4.56
CA GLU A 180 11.37 -8.04 4.65
C GLU A 180 12.10 -6.69 4.63
N GLU A 181 12.80 -6.39 5.73
CA GLU A 181 13.66 -5.21 5.81
C GLU A 181 14.78 -5.31 4.76
N GLY A 182 14.95 -4.26 3.95
CA GLY A 182 15.92 -4.26 2.85
C GLY A 182 15.41 -4.85 1.53
N TYR A 183 14.13 -5.26 1.43
CA TYR A 183 13.54 -5.74 0.17
C TYR A 183 13.87 -4.84 -1.03
N TRP A 184 13.75 -3.52 -0.85
CA TRP A 184 13.96 -2.58 -1.94
C TRP A 184 15.43 -2.42 -2.33
N THR A 185 16.34 -2.52 -1.36
CA THR A 185 17.78 -2.26 -1.57
C THR A 185 18.59 -3.51 -1.91
N GLU A 186 18.06 -4.71 -1.64
CA GLU A 186 18.77 -5.97 -1.84
C GLU A 186 18.20 -6.79 -3.01
N THR A 187 19.09 -7.46 -3.75
CA THR A 187 18.77 -8.33 -4.89
C THR A 187 18.36 -9.73 -4.42
N GLY A 188 17.49 -10.40 -5.17
CA GLY A 188 17.10 -11.81 -4.92
C GLY A 188 16.12 -12.03 -3.77
N ARG A 189 15.58 -10.96 -3.18
CA ARG A 189 14.50 -11.04 -2.19
C ARG A 189 13.13 -11.03 -2.87
N GLN A 190 12.21 -11.84 -2.36
CA GLN A 190 10.86 -11.96 -2.90
C GLN A 190 9.89 -11.07 -2.14
N LEU A 191 9.08 -10.28 -2.86
CA LEU A 191 8.02 -9.49 -2.26
C LEU A 191 6.83 -10.40 -1.90
N ARG A 192 6.60 -10.63 -0.61
CA ARG A 192 5.48 -11.46 -0.16
C ARG A 192 4.37 -10.65 0.48
N SER A 193 4.70 -9.58 1.17
CA SER A 193 3.71 -8.72 1.82
C SER A 193 4.13 -7.26 1.83
N VAL A 194 3.14 -6.40 1.70
CA VAL A 194 3.28 -4.95 1.82
C VAL A 194 2.28 -4.44 2.82
N PHE A 195 2.70 -3.48 3.64
CA PHE A 195 1.82 -2.84 4.61
C PHE A 195 1.75 -1.35 4.32
N THR A 196 0.54 -0.83 4.21
CA THR A 196 0.31 0.60 4.02
C THR A 196 -0.29 1.20 5.28
N LYS A 197 0.15 2.41 5.62
CA LYS A 197 -0.46 3.24 6.66
C LYS A 197 -1.20 4.40 6.02
N ARG A 198 -2.49 4.50 6.33
CA ARG A 198 -3.38 5.57 5.90
C ARG A 198 -3.91 6.37 7.08
N ARG A 199 -3.62 7.66 7.15
CA ARG A 199 -4.17 8.62 8.11
C ARG A 199 -5.68 8.66 7.97
N LEU A 200 -6.38 8.56 9.10
CA LEU A 200 -7.82 8.77 9.15
C LEU A 200 -8.21 10.26 9.08
N ARG A 201 -7.21 11.14 9.09
CA ARG A 201 -7.36 12.62 9.09
C ARG A 201 -8.31 13.12 10.17
N ASP A 202 -8.35 12.39 11.27
CA ASP A 202 -8.99 12.83 12.50
C ASP A 202 -8.01 13.64 13.34
N ARG A 203 -8.50 14.13 14.47
CA ARG A 203 -7.71 14.89 15.44
C ARG A 203 -6.68 14.02 16.20
N SER A 204 -6.68 12.71 16.03
CA SER A 204 -6.14 11.73 16.98
C SER A 204 -4.85 11.02 16.53
N ASP A 205 -4.22 11.48 15.45
CA ASP A 205 -3.02 10.88 14.81
C ASP A 205 -3.19 9.37 14.53
N LEU A 206 -4.44 8.96 14.26
CA LEU A 206 -4.78 7.58 14.00
C LEU A 206 -4.59 7.25 12.52
N CYS A 207 -4.08 6.05 12.29
CA CYS A 207 -3.88 5.47 10.98
C CYS A 207 -4.55 4.10 10.90
N GLU A 208 -5.15 3.79 9.76
CA GLU A 208 -5.42 2.42 9.34
C GLU A 208 -4.12 1.82 8.79
N GLU A 209 -3.68 0.71 9.36
CA GLU A 209 -2.61 -0.11 8.80
C GLU A 209 -3.22 -1.34 8.12
N ASN A 210 -3.03 -1.40 6.80
CA ASN A 210 -3.50 -2.48 5.95
C ASN A 210 -2.31 -3.36 5.55
N GLY A 211 -2.41 -4.65 5.81
CA GLY A 211 -1.44 -5.65 5.35
C GLY A 211 -1.98 -6.41 4.14
N PHE A 212 -1.26 -6.36 3.03
CA PHE A 212 -1.59 -7.03 1.78
C PHE A 212 -0.62 -8.18 1.53
N LYS A 213 -1.14 -9.35 1.17
CA LYS A 213 -0.35 -10.38 0.49
C LYS A 213 -0.11 -9.88 -0.94
N VAL A 214 1.14 -9.91 -1.38
CA VAL A 214 1.48 -9.65 -2.77
C VAL A 214 1.48 -10.97 -3.52
N ASP A 215 0.78 -11.00 -4.65
CA ASP A 215 0.78 -12.12 -5.58
C ASP A 215 1.30 -11.58 -6.91
N LEU A 216 2.58 -11.85 -7.20
CA LEU A 216 3.23 -11.31 -8.39
C LEU A 216 2.73 -12.02 -9.64
N THR A 217 2.53 -13.34 -9.58
CA THR A 217 2.01 -14.15 -10.70
C THR A 217 0.61 -13.74 -11.14
N GLU A 218 -0.26 -13.43 -10.17
CA GLU A 218 -1.64 -12.98 -10.43
C GLU A 218 -1.77 -11.45 -10.43
N HIS A 219 -0.65 -10.74 -10.39
CA HIS A 219 -0.54 -9.29 -10.44
C HIS A 219 -1.47 -8.52 -9.47
N GLN A 220 -1.57 -8.98 -8.22
CA GLN A 220 -2.57 -8.47 -7.27
C GLN A 220 -2.04 -8.20 -5.85
N PHE A 221 -2.70 -7.24 -5.21
CA PHE A 221 -2.56 -6.94 -3.78
C PHE A 221 -3.80 -7.43 -3.03
N ILE A 222 -3.68 -8.52 -2.28
CA ILE A 222 -4.80 -9.13 -1.56
C ILE A 222 -4.78 -8.65 -0.11
N LEU A 223 -5.77 -7.85 0.28
CA LEU A 223 -5.91 -7.40 1.68
C LEU A 223 -6.08 -8.60 2.62
N ARG A 224 -5.16 -8.76 3.58
CA ARG A 224 -5.18 -9.83 4.59
C ARG A 224 -5.55 -9.34 5.97
N SER A 225 -5.20 -8.10 6.29
CA SER A 225 -5.47 -7.49 7.58
C SER A 225 -5.71 -6.00 7.41
N SER A 226 -6.63 -5.47 8.20
CA SER A 226 -6.81 -4.04 8.44
C SER A 226 -6.86 -3.85 9.94
N THR A 227 -6.03 -2.95 10.46
CA THR A 227 -5.94 -2.66 11.89
C THR A 227 -5.86 -1.16 12.13
N LEU A 228 -6.39 -0.71 13.26
CA LEU A 228 -6.23 0.67 13.70
C LEU A 228 -4.94 0.80 14.51
N THR A 229 -4.11 1.79 14.19
CA THR A 229 -2.85 2.07 14.87
C THR A 229 -2.60 3.58 14.95
N PHE A 230 -1.47 3.96 15.55
CA PHE A 230 -0.97 5.34 15.47
C PHE A 230 -0.03 5.50 14.28
N CYS A 231 -0.14 6.64 13.61
CA CYS A 231 0.71 6.95 12.46
C CYS A 231 2.19 6.96 12.85
N ARG A 232 2.51 7.69 13.93
CA ARG A 232 3.88 7.90 14.42
C ARG A 232 4.25 7.11 15.68
N GLY A 233 3.56 6.00 15.89
CA GLY A 233 3.74 5.17 17.09
C GLY A 233 2.84 5.61 18.24
N VAL A 234 2.70 4.72 19.23
CA VAL A 234 1.79 4.95 20.36
C VAL A 234 2.34 6.10 21.21
N PRO A 235 1.64 7.25 21.34
CA PRO A 235 2.10 8.34 22.18
C PRO A 235 2.05 7.94 23.65
N ASP A 236 2.90 8.57 24.46
CA ASP A 236 2.92 8.37 25.92
C ASP A 236 1.60 8.85 26.53
N ASP A 237 1.16 10.05 26.13
CA ASP A 237 -0.05 10.73 26.62
C ASP A 237 -1.01 11.10 25.45
N PRO A 238 -1.80 10.14 24.92
CA PRO A 238 -2.82 10.42 23.91
C PRO A 238 -3.93 11.32 24.46
N ILE A 239 -4.22 12.41 23.74
CA ILE A 239 -5.13 13.48 24.19
C ILE A 239 -6.62 13.14 23.96
N TYR A 240 -6.92 12.33 22.95
CA TYR A 240 -8.30 12.06 22.53
C TYR A 240 -8.82 10.70 23.01
N PRO A 241 -10.10 10.58 23.43
CA PRO A 241 -10.63 9.34 24.00
C PRO A 241 -10.40 8.09 23.14
N GLU A 242 -10.56 8.22 21.82
CA GLU A 242 -10.30 7.17 20.84
C GLU A 242 -8.82 6.74 20.84
N ALA A 243 -7.90 7.69 20.87
CA ALA A 243 -6.46 7.45 20.96
C ALA A 243 -6.08 6.86 22.33
N THR A 244 -6.64 7.36 23.42
CA THR A 244 -6.42 6.82 24.77
C THR A 244 -6.82 5.35 24.85
N THR A 245 -8.00 5.02 24.30
CA THR A 245 -8.51 3.65 24.25
C THR A 245 -7.61 2.76 23.40
N LEU A 246 -7.25 3.20 22.19
CA LEU A 246 -6.38 2.43 21.31
C LEU A 246 -4.99 2.20 21.91
N SER A 247 -4.36 3.26 22.45
CA SER A 247 -3.05 3.18 23.10
C SER A 247 -3.04 2.12 24.19
N PHE A 248 -4.08 2.08 25.01
CA PHE A 248 -4.22 1.03 26.01
C PHE A 248 -4.28 -0.37 25.40
N LEU A 249 -5.18 -0.58 24.44
CA LEU A 249 -5.42 -1.90 23.86
C LEU A 249 -4.13 -2.43 23.21
N LEU A 250 -3.38 -1.56 22.55
CA LEU A 250 -2.08 -1.90 21.97
C LEU A 250 -1.02 -2.22 23.04
N ARG A 251 -0.98 -1.47 24.16
CA ARG A 251 -0.07 -1.75 25.28
C ARG A 251 -0.39 -3.09 25.94
N LEU A 252 -1.67 -3.42 26.13
CA LEU A 252 -2.06 -4.73 26.65
C LEU A 252 -1.71 -5.86 25.70
N LYS A 253 -1.95 -5.70 24.40
CA LYS A 253 -1.60 -6.70 23.39
C LYS A 253 -0.11 -7.02 23.46
N ARG A 254 0.76 -6.01 23.58
CA ARG A 254 2.21 -6.21 23.73
C ARG A 254 2.62 -6.92 25.02
N ALA A 255 1.88 -6.70 26.10
CA ALA A 255 2.14 -7.35 27.40
C ALA A 255 1.59 -8.78 27.48
N THR A 256 0.85 -9.24 26.47
CA THR A 256 0.14 -10.52 26.49
C THR A 256 0.80 -11.53 25.55
N PRO A 257 1.10 -12.77 26.01
CA PRO A 257 1.60 -13.84 25.16
C PRO A 257 0.64 -14.17 23.98
N PRO A 258 1.15 -14.55 22.80
CA PRO A 258 0.35 -14.75 21.57
C PRO A 258 -0.74 -15.82 21.69
N ASP A 259 -0.56 -16.82 22.56
CA ASP A 259 -1.48 -17.92 22.80
C ASP A 259 -2.70 -17.54 23.67
N GLN A 260 -2.80 -16.27 24.09
CA GLN A 260 -3.83 -15.79 25.00
C GLN A 260 -4.59 -14.55 24.49
N GLU A 261 -4.67 -14.31 23.18
CA GLU A 261 -5.32 -13.10 22.61
C GLU A 261 -6.79 -12.92 23.06
N ASP A 262 -7.58 -14.00 23.16
CA ASP A 262 -8.98 -13.95 23.65
C ASP A 262 -9.10 -13.56 25.13
N SER A 263 -8.02 -13.65 25.90
CA SER A 263 -8.00 -13.30 27.32
C SER A 263 -7.75 -11.82 27.57
N VAL A 264 -7.39 -11.01 26.56
CA VAL A 264 -7.07 -9.58 26.75
C VAL A 264 -8.32 -8.80 27.14
N PHE A 265 -9.41 -9.00 26.40
CA PHE A 265 -10.71 -8.39 26.69
C PHE A 265 -11.33 -8.96 27.98
N GLN A 266 -11.13 -10.25 28.26
CA GLN A 266 -11.58 -10.85 29.52
C GLN A 266 -10.79 -10.35 30.73
N ARG A 267 -9.47 -10.15 30.61
CA ARG A 267 -8.62 -9.55 31.64
C ARG A 267 -9.00 -8.11 31.92
N LEU A 268 -9.43 -7.37 30.90
CA LEU A 268 -9.98 -6.02 31.08
C LEU A 268 -11.24 -5.97 31.95
N MET A 269 -12.03 -7.04 31.91
CA MET A 269 -13.24 -7.18 32.74
C MET A 269 -12.93 -7.64 34.17
N THR A 270 -11.68 -8.02 34.48
CA THR A 270 -11.26 -8.34 35.84
C THR A 270 -10.88 -7.08 36.62
N GLU A 271 -10.90 -7.19 37.94
CA GLU A 271 -10.55 -6.10 38.85
C GLU A 271 -9.09 -5.62 38.69
N ASP A 272 -8.18 -6.51 38.33
CA ASP A 272 -6.77 -6.20 38.11
C ASP A 272 -6.54 -5.49 36.78
N GLY A 273 -7.22 -5.90 35.71
CA GLY A 273 -7.18 -5.18 34.43
C GLY A 273 -7.75 -3.76 34.54
N ARG A 274 -8.83 -3.58 35.30
CA ARG A 274 -9.40 -2.25 35.62
C ARG A 274 -8.44 -1.39 36.44
N ARG A 275 -7.73 -1.97 37.41
CA ARG A 275 -6.70 -1.26 38.20
C ARG A 275 -5.51 -0.84 37.34
N ALA A 276 -5.02 -1.69 36.44
CA ALA A 276 -3.94 -1.36 35.52
C ALA A 276 -4.34 -0.22 34.55
N TRP A 277 -5.56 -0.24 34.01
CA TRP A 277 -6.11 0.87 33.21
C TRP A 277 -6.13 2.18 33.99
N LYS A 278 -6.62 2.15 35.23
CA LYS A 278 -6.72 3.32 36.10
C LYS A 278 -5.35 3.95 36.41
N ALA A 279 -4.32 3.12 36.61
CA ALA A 279 -2.96 3.58 36.87
C ALA A 279 -2.31 4.25 35.65
N LEU A 280 -2.66 3.82 34.43
CA LEU A 280 -2.07 4.32 33.18
C LEU A 280 -2.64 5.66 32.71
N PHE A 281 -3.90 5.98 32.99
CA PHE A 281 -4.56 7.14 32.39
C PHE A 281 -4.83 8.30 33.34
N GLY A 282 -4.48 8.19 34.62
CA GLY A 282 -4.67 9.26 35.61
C GLY A 282 -6.11 9.74 35.78
N GLN A 283 -7.06 9.15 35.06
CA GLN A 283 -8.48 9.50 35.03
C GLN A 283 -9.35 8.26 34.97
N HIS A 284 -10.50 8.42 35.61
CA HIS A 284 -11.60 7.49 35.82
C HIS A 284 -12.36 7.12 34.53
N ALA A 285 -11.67 6.91 33.40
CA ALA A 285 -12.31 6.57 32.12
C ALA A 285 -13.18 5.29 32.20
N PHE A 286 -12.85 4.41 33.15
CA PHE A 286 -13.73 3.38 33.67
C PHE A 286 -13.56 3.28 35.20
N GLU A 287 -13.81 4.36 35.93
CA GLU A 287 -14.50 4.07 37.18
C GLU A 287 -15.97 3.90 36.80
N PRO A 288 -16.50 2.66 36.77
CA PRO A 288 -17.85 2.52 37.25
C PRO A 288 -17.75 2.88 38.74
N ARG A 289 -17.77 4.17 39.05
CA ARG A 289 -18.61 4.56 40.17
C ARG A 289 -20.03 4.36 39.64
N HIS A 290 -20.40 3.09 39.71
CA HIS A 290 -21.76 2.59 39.58
C HIS A 290 -22.38 2.71 38.19
N VAL A 291 -21.69 2.39 37.10
CA VAL A 291 -22.40 2.11 35.82
C VAL A 291 -22.86 0.66 35.85
N ASN A 292 -24.00 0.41 36.49
CA ASN A 292 -24.68 -0.87 36.37
C ASN A 292 -25.55 -0.81 35.13
N VAL A 293 -25.30 -1.68 34.15
CA VAL A 293 -26.30 -1.98 33.12
C VAL A 293 -27.44 -2.68 33.84
N SER A 294 -28.45 -1.92 34.25
CA SER A 294 -29.59 -2.42 35.02
C SER A 294 -30.52 -3.24 34.12
N ARG A 295 -30.62 -2.87 32.84
CA ARG A 295 -31.56 -3.48 31.91
C ARG A 295 -31.17 -3.28 30.45
N LEU A 296 -31.28 -4.35 29.66
CA LEU A 296 -31.33 -4.30 28.20
C LEU A 296 -32.78 -4.53 27.78
N LYS A 297 -33.38 -3.58 27.06
CA LYS A 297 -34.74 -3.70 26.55
C LYS A 297 -34.73 -3.55 25.04
N TYR A 298 -35.20 -4.59 24.36
CA TYR A 298 -35.45 -4.56 22.93
C TYR A 298 -36.83 -3.93 22.69
N GLU A 299 -36.88 -2.89 21.87
CA GLU A 299 -38.14 -2.23 21.50
C GLU A 299 -38.22 -2.12 19.98
N GLY A 300 -39.23 -2.77 19.40
CA GLY A 300 -39.52 -2.69 17.97
C GLY A 300 -39.76 -4.06 17.33
N PRO A 301 -40.37 -4.10 16.13
CA PRO A 301 -40.81 -5.36 15.55
C PRO A 301 -39.67 -6.33 15.23
N LEU A 302 -38.47 -5.84 14.92
CA LEU A 302 -37.29 -6.62 14.52
C LEU A 302 -36.00 -5.79 14.73
N GLY A 303 -35.17 -6.13 15.72
CA GLY A 303 -33.68 -6.05 15.77
C GLY A 303 -32.86 -4.80 15.36
N ASP A 304 -33.46 -3.71 14.89
CA ASP A 304 -32.69 -2.59 14.29
C ASP A 304 -32.42 -1.44 15.26
N ARG A 305 -33.06 -1.44 16.44
CA ARG A 305 -32.80 -0.48 17.51
C ARG A 305 -32.78 -1.16 18.88
N VAL A 306 -31.84 -0.77 19.73
CA VAL A 306 -31.72 -1.24 21.11
C VAL A 306 -31.63 -0.04 22.02
N ARG A 307 -32.39 -0.06 23.12
CA ARG A 307 -32.19 0.88 24.22
C ARG A 307 -31.38 0.20 25.31
N VAL A 308 -30.22 0.77 25.60
CA VAL A 308 -29.38 0.35 26.72
C VAL A 308 -29.66 1.31 27.87
N TYR A 309 -29.98 0.76 29.03
CA TYR A 309 -30.17 1.54 30.25
C TYR A 309 -28.93 1.38 31.11
N THR A 310 -28.31 2.50 31.42
CA THR A 310 -27.20 2.52 32.36
C THR A 310 -27.60 3.39 33.54
N VAL A 311 -27.59 2.81 34.73
CA VAL A 311 -27.72 3.60 35.95
C VAL A 311 -26.32 4.03 36.31
N HIS A 312 -26.14 5.33 36.55
CA HIS A 312 -24.92 5.96 37.05
C HIS A 312 -25.19 6.48 38.46
N GLN A 313 -24.20 6.45 39.34
CA GLN A 313 -24.31 7.07 40.66
C GLN A 313 -23.10 7.98 40.87
N ASP A 314 -23.35 9.27 41.01
CA ASP A 314 -22.32 10.26 41.29
C ASP A 314 -22.57 10.95 42.63
N LYS A 315 -21.82 12.03 42.90
CA LYS A 315 -21.96 12.83 44.12
C LYS A 315 -23.30 13.58 44.23
N TRP A 316 -24.09 13.64 43.17
CA TRP A 316 -25.37 14.33 43.08
C TRP A 316 -26.57 13.38 43.12
N GLY A 317 -26.34 12.06 43.02
CA GLY A 317 -27.36 11.03 43.16
C GLY A 317 -27.26 9.94 42.11
N LYS A 318 -28.24 9.04 42.10
CA LYS A 318 -28.41 8.06 41.03
C LYS A 318 -29.13 8.73 39.86
N HIS A 319 -28.61 8.55 38.65
CA HIS A 319 -29.25 8.99 37.42
C HIS A 319 -29.16 7.90 36.36
N ALA A 320 -30.24 7.68 35.62
CA ALA A 320 -30.26 6.72 34.51
C ALA A 320 -29.98 7.46 33.19
N LEU A 321 -29.10 6.87 32.37
CA LEU A 321 -28.91 7.26 30.98
C LEU A 321 -29.49 6.18 30.09
N VAL A 322 -30.20 6.62 29.05
CA VAL A 322 -30.76 5.74 28.03
C VAL A 322 -30.02 6.02 26.74
N TRP A 323 -29.35 4.99 26.24
CA TRP A 323 -28.63 5.00 24.98
C TRP A 323 -29.54 4.39 23.93
N GLN A 324 -29.84 5.13 22.87
CA GLN A 324 -30.48 4.55 21.69
C GLN A 324 -29.41 4.16 20.69
N LEU A 325 -29.29 2.86 20.47
CA LEU A 325 -28.39 2.27 19.49
C LEU A 325 -29.21 1.84 18.28
N ALA A 326 -28.77 2.19 17.08
CA ALA A 326 -29.30 1.62 15.84
C ALA A 326 -28.29 0.65 15.24
N ARG A 327 -28.80 -0.51 14.83
CA ARG A 327 -28.05 -1.50 14.09
C ARG A 327 -27.75 -0.92 12.72
N GLN A 328 -26.48 -0.83 12.37
CA GLN A 328 -26.10 -0.57 10.98
C GLN A 328 -26.25 -1.88 10.23
N ARG A 329 -27.07 -1.87 9.17
CA ARG A 329 -27.23 -3.05 8.33
C ARG A 329 -25.90 -3.31 7.62
N PRO A 330 -25.30 -4.50 7.79
CA PRO A 330 -24.11 -4.84 7.05
C PRO A 330 -24.43 -4.79 5.55
N GLN A 331 -23.56 -4.18 4.76
CA GLN A 331 -23.70 -4.11 3.31
C GLN A 331 -23.28 -5.42 2.64
N LYS A 332 -22.55 -6.27 3.37
CA LYS A 332 -22.09 -7.60 2.91
C LYS A 332 -22.37 -8.67 3.96
N VAL A 333 -22.60 -9.91 3.51
CA VAL A 333 -22.98 -11.06 4.35
C VAL A 333 -21.90 -11.44 5.38
N SER A 334 -20.66 -10.97 5.21
CA SER A 334 -19.50 -11.24 6.09
C SER A 334 -19.13 -10.10 7.03
N GLU A 335 -19.91 -9.01 7.11
CA GLU A 335 -19.58 -7.87 7.97
C GLU A 335 -20.06 -8.08 9.42
N THR A 336 -19.20 -7.73 10.37
CA THR A 336 -19.56 -7.62 11.78
C THR A 336 -20.67 -6.58 11.97
N VAL A 337 -21.67 -6.88 12.79
CA VAL A 337 -22.77 -5.95 13.05
C VAL A 337 -22.28 -4.76 13.87
N THR A 338 -22.21 -3.59 13.23
CA THR A 338 -21.85 -2.32 13.88
C THR A 338 -23.10 -1.64 14.44
N TRP A 339 -23.01 -1.06 15.63
CA TRP A 339 -24.09 -0.31 16.26
C TRP A 339 -23.70 1.16 16.37
N ARG A 340 -24.58 2.05 15.90
CA ARG A 340 -24.40 3.50 15.96
C ARG A 340 -25.22 4.08 17.09
N ILE A 341 -24.64 4.96 17.91
CA ILE A 341 -25.39 5.75 18.90
C ILE A 341 -26.21 6.81 18.14
N GLU A 342 -27.53 6.72 18.23
CA GLU A 342 -28.44 7.73 17.64
C GLU A 342 -28.80 8.83 18.64
N GLY A 343 -28.66 8.57 19.94
CA GLY A 343 -28.83 9.59 20.96
C GLY A 343 -28.68 9.07 22.39
N VAL A 344 -28.54 10.03 23.29
CA VAL A 344 -28.39 9.83 24.73
C VAL A 344 -29.30 10.81 25.43
N TRP A 345 -30.11 10.33 26.38
CA TRP A 345 -30.95 11.16 27.21
C TRP A 345 -30.93 10.66 28.65
N GLN A 346 -31.11 11.60 29.57
CA GLN A 346 -31.25 11.32 30.98
C GLN A 346 -32.71 10.94 31.26
N ASP A 347 -32.93 9.73 31.76
CA ASP A 347 -34.26 9.30 32.16
C ASP A 347 -34.48 9.71 33.63
N LEU A 348 -35.35 10.69 33.81
CA LEU A 348 -35.67 11.27 35.11
C LEU A 348 -36.72 10.44 35.87
N GLU A 349 -37.40 9.48 35.22
CA GLU A 349 -38.43 8.65 35.87
C GLU A 349 -37.83 7.48 36.67
N GLU A 350 -36.70 6.91 36.24
CA GLU A 350 -35.99 5.80 36.93
C GLU A 350 -35.17 6.26 38.16
N ALA A 351 -35.05 7.57 38.39
CA ALA A 351 -34.36 8.13 39.56
C ALA A 351 -35.25 8.29 40.80
N ARG A 352 -36.53 7.88 40.74
CA ARG A 352 -37.37 7.81 41.95
C ARG A 352 -36.99 6.55 42.72
N PRO A 353 -36.44 6.67 43.95
CA PRO A 353 -36.28 5.49 44.79
C PRO A 353 -37.67 4.90 45.03
N GLU A 354 -37.85 3.60 44.77
CA GLU A 354 -38.97 2.87 45.34
C GLU A 354 -38.86 3.02 46.85
N CYS A 355 -39.74 3.83 47.45
CA CYS A 355 -39.88 3.87 48.90
C CYS A 355 -40.31 2.47 49.37
N PRO A 356 -39.71 1.93 50.44
CA PRO A 356 -40.12 0.65 51.01
C PRO A 356 -41.58 0.63 51.49
#